data_AF-A0A447P8R2-F1
#
_entry.id   AF-A0A447P8R2-F1
#
_cell.length_a   1.000
_cell.length_b   1.000
_cell.length_c   1.000
_cell.angle_alpha   90.00
_cell.angle_beta   90.00
_cell.angle_gamma   90.00
#
_symmetry.space_group_name_H-M   'P 1'
#
loop_
_entity.id
_entity.type
_entity.pdbx_description
1 polymer ?
#
loop_
_entity_poly.entity_id
_entity_poly.type
_entity_poly.pdbx_seq_one_letter_code
_entity_poly.pdbx_strand_id
1 'polypeptide(L)'
;MIRADGLSVSDLLRAIIPLFELDSYAPPLVMMAAVEGDTLDPSVEARYRDALSLEAPCPDIVRIDRYAFYERAQKAFAIVITGECAKYGNILLKKGVTP
;
A
#
# COMPACT_ATOMS: atom_id res chain seq x y z
N MET A 1 14.69 -7.27 2.27
CA MET A 1 14.31 -5.95 2.80
C MET A 1 15.01 -4.89 1.96
N ILE A 2 14.30 -3.84 1.54
CA ILE A 2 14.83 -2.69 0.80
C ILE A 2 14.58 -1.43 1.62
N ARG A 3 15.54 -0.50 1.64
CA ARG A 3 15.43 0.78 2.35
C ARG A 3 15.21 1.91 1.34
N ALA A 4 14.21 2.74 1.62
CA ALA A 4 13.84 3.94 0.88
C ALA A 4 13.59 5.09 1.87
N ASP A 5 14.51 5.22 2.83
CA ASP A 5 14.43 6.23 3.87
C ASP A 5 14.34 7.65 3.28
N GLY A 6 13.52 8.49 3.91
CA GLY A 6 13.29 9.87 3.45
C GLY A 6 12.30 10.00 2.30
N LEU A 7 11.85 8.90 1.68
CA LEU A 7 10.78 8.92 0.67
C LEU A 7 9.42 8.65 1.33
N SER A 8 8.38 9.36 0.89
CA SER A 8 7.00 9.05 1.28
C SER A 8 6.50 7.82 0.53
N VAL A 9 5.51 7.11 1.09
CA VAL A 9 4.89 5.98 0.38
C VAL A 9 4.19 6.46 -0.89
N SER A 10 3.49 7.61 -0.86
CA SER A 10 2.81 8.15 -2.03
C SER A 10 3.75 8.46 -3.20
N ASP A 11 4.97 8.95 -2.93
CA ASP A 11 5.96 9.20 -3.99
C ASP A 11 6.43 7.89 -4.62
N LEU A 12 6.65 6.86 -3.79
CA LEU A 12 7.01 5.53 -4.28
C LEU A 12 5.87 4.89 -5.07
N LEU A 13 4.63 4.94 -4.58
CA LEU A 13 3.45 4.43 -5.30
C LEU A 13 3.34 5.08 -6.68
N ARG A 14 3.51 6.40 -6.74
CA ARG A 14 3.48 7.18 -7.98
C ARG A 14 4.58 6.74 -8.96
N ALA A 15 5.77 6.43 -8.45
CA ALA A 15 6.90 6.01 -9.28
C ALA A 15 6.79 4.56 -9.77
N ILE A 16 6.20 3.67 -8.97
CA ILE A 16 6.09 2.24 -9.32
C ILE A 16 4.86 1.92 -10.16
N ILE A 17 3.76 2.66 -10.03
CA ILE A 17 2.48 2.28 -10.67
C ILE A 17 2.57 2.13 -12.20
N PRO A 18 3.34 2.94 -12.96
CA PRO A 18 3.51 2.75 -14.40
C PRO A 18 4.23 1.46 -14.82
N LEU A 19 4.89 0.80 -13.85
CA LEU A 19 5.69 -0.40 -14.07
C LEU A 19 5.09 -1.63 -13.40
N PHE A 20 4.01 -1.45 -12.63
CA PHE A 20 3.48 -2.46 -11.72
C PHE A 20 2.00 -2.69 -11.98
N GLU A 21 1.72 -3.66 -12.85
CA GLU A 21 0.37 -4.16 -13.06
C GLU A 21 -0.21 -4.73 -11.76
N LEU A 22 -1.36 -4.23 -11.33
CA LEU A 22 -2.07 -4.70 -10.14
C LEU A 22 -2.87 -5.97 -10.47
N ASP A 23 -2.98 -6.88 -9.50
CA ASP A 23 -3.72 -8.13 -9.69
C ASP A 23 -5.23 -7.89 -9.92
N SER A 24 -5.76 -8.49 -10.97
CA SER A 24 -7.18 -8.46 -11.32
C SER A 24 -7.98 -9.67 -10.80
N TYR A 25 -7.31 -10.71 -10.29
CA TYR A 25 -7.95 -11.93 -9.79
C TYR A 25 -8.18 -11.93 -8.27
N ALA A 26 -7.55 -11.01 -7.54
CA ALA A 26 -7.67 -10.89 -6.09
C ALA A 26 -7.48 -9.42 -5.66
N PRO A 27 -7.96 -9.00 -4.47
CA PRO A 27 -7.80 -7.64 -3.99
C PRO A 27 -6.32 -7.21 -3.96
N PRO A 28 -5.90 -6.26 -4.81
CA PRO A 28 -4.48 -6.00 -5.03
C PRO A 28 -3.90 -5.00 -4.03
N LEU A 29 -4.74 -4.22 -3.36
CA LEU A 29 -4.34 -3.17 -2.43
C LEU A 29 -4.89 -3.46 -1.04
N VAL A 30 -4.00 -3.61 -0.07
CA VAL A 30 -4.38 -3.93 1.32
C VAL A 30 -3.65 -3.02 2.29
N MET A 31 -4.39 -2.36 3.17
CA MET A 31 -3.86 -1.56 4.28
C MET A 31 -4.24 -2.18 5.62
N MET A 32 -3.65 -1.70 6.71
CA MET A 32 -4.01 -2.12 8.06
C MET A 32 -5.19 -1.29 8.58
N ALA A 33 -6.14 -1.95 9.24
CA ALA A 33 -7.21 -1.29 9.99
C ALA A 33 -6.65 -0.66 11.28
N ALA A 34 -7.22 0.48 11.70
CA ALA A 34 -6.95 1.02 13.04
C ALA A 34 -7.38 0.03 14.11
N VAL A 35 -6.59 -0.06 15.18
CA VAL A 35 -7.03 -0.77 16.39
C VAL A 35 -8.00 0.09 17.20
N GLU A 36 -8.69 -0.55 18.15
CA GLU A 36 -9.56 0.17 19.09
C GLU A 36 -8.80 1.30 19.80
N GLY A 37 -9.39 2.49 19.79
CA GLY A 37 -8.82 3.71 20.39
C GLY A 37 -7.98 4.57 19.44
N ASP A 38 -7.62 4.08 18.24
CA ASP A 38 -6.92 4.86 17.23
C ASP A 38 -7.87 5.35 16.12
N THR A 39 -7.55 6.52 15.55
CA THR A 39 -8.27 7.09 14.40
C THR A 39 -7.34 7.17 13.20
N LEU A 40 -7.81 6.72 12.04
CA LEU A 40 -7.05 6.83 10.79
C LEU A 40 -7.05 8.29 10.30
N ASP A 41 -5.89 8.74 9.82
CA ASP A 41 -5.80 9.97 9.06
C ASP A 41 -6.32 9.72 7.64
N PRO A 42 -7.47 10.31 7.24
CA PRO A 42 -8.04 10.08 5.91
C PRO A 42 -7.15 10.62 4.77
N SER A 43 -6.26 11.58 5.06
CA SER A 43 -5.37 12.16 4.05
C SER A 43 -4.34 11.15 3.52
N VAL A 44 -3.99 10.14 4.33
CA VAL A 44 -3.04 9.07 3.96
C VAL A 44 -3.60 8.21 2.85
N GLU A 45 -4.83 7.72 3.01
CA GLU A 45 -5.46 6.90 1.99
C GLU A 45 -5.77 7.73 0.74
N ALA A 46 -6.21 8.98 0.89
CA ALA A 46 -6.49 9.87 -0.22
C ALA A 46 -5.26 10.04 -1.14
N ARG A 47 -4.09 10.40 -0.59
CA ARG A 47 -2.87 10.56 -1.40
C ARG A 47 -2.35 9.25 -2.00
N TYR A 48 -2.64 8.09 -1.39
CA TYR A 48 -2.28 6.79 -1.99
C TYR A 48 -3.17 6.49 -3.19
N ARG A 49 -4.48 6.73 -3.06
CA ARG A 49 -5.42 6.60 -4.19
C ARG A 49 -5.05 7.54 -5.33
N ASP A 50 -4.68 8.79 -5.02
CA ASP A 50 -4.25 9.75 -6.03
C ASP A 50 -2.96 9.31 -6.73
N ALA A 51 -1.98 8.78 -5.98
CA ALA A 51 -0.72 8.28 -6.54
C ALA A 51 -0.92 7.04 -7.42
N LEU A 52 -1.90 6.18 -7.08
CA LEU A 52 -2.22 4.95 -7.82
C LEU A 52 -3.17 5.19 -9.01
N SER A 53 -3.80 6.36 -9.11
CA SER A 53 -4.81 6.64 -10.13
C SER A 53 -4.25 7.31 -11.40
N LEU A 54 -2.93 7.28 -11.62
CA LEU A 54 -2.29 8.00 -12.73
C LEU A 54 -2.66 7.46 -14.11
N GLU A 55 -2.75 6.14 -14.25
CA GLU A 55 -2.99 5.48 -15.54
C GLU A 55 -4.40 4.90 -15.65
N ALA A 56 -4.97 4.46 -14.53
CA ALA A 56 -6.30 3.89 -14.42
C ALA A 56 -6.89 4.20 -13.03
N PRO A 57 -8.22 4.11 -12.84
CA PRO A 57 -8.83 4.29 -11.53
C PRO A 57 -8.24 3.31 -10.50
N CYS A 58 -7.83 3.83 -9.34
CA CYS A 58 -7.32 2.99 -8.25
C CYS A 58 -8.39 1.97 -7.79
N PRO A 59 -8.06 0.67 -7.72
CA PRO A 59 -8.93 -0.34 -7.12
C PRO A 59 -9.27 -0.04 -5.66
N ASP A 60 -10.27 -0.74 -5.13
CA ASP A 60 -10.60 -0.65 -3.71
C ASP A 60 -9.46 -1.12 -2.82
N ILE A 61 -9.20 -0.33 -1.78
CA ILE A 61 -8.23 -0.65 -0.73
C ILE A 61 -8.96 -1.40 0.37
N VAL A 62 -8.60 -2.66 0.56
CA VAL A 62 -9.14 -3.50 1.63
C VAL A 62 -8.35 -3.27 2.91
N ARG A 63 -9.01 -3.28 4.06
CA ARG A 63 -8.34 -3.20 5.37
C ARG A 63 -8.45 -4.53 6.11
N ILE A 64 -7.34 -4.94 6.72
CA ILE A 64 -7.25 -6.14 7.56
C ILE A 64 -6.67 -5.79 8.93
N ASP A 65 -6.90 -6.65 9.92
CA ASP A 65 -6.36 -6.43 11.27
C ASP A 65 -4.82 -6.44 11.28
N ARG A 66 -4.23 -5.87 12.33
CA ARG A 66 -2.77 -5.72 12.41
C ARG A 66 -2.02 -7.04 12.37
N TYR A 67 -2.55 -8.10 12.96
CA TYR A 67 -1.87 -9.39 13.03
C TYR A 67 -1.94 -10.10 11.68
N ALA A 68 -3.10 -10.10 11.02
CA ALA A 68 -3.22 -10.58 9.65
C ALA A 68 -2.32 -9.78 8.68
N PHE A 69 -2.18 -8.46 8.89
CA PHE A 69 -1.24 -7.66 8.10
C PHE A 69 0.21 -8.13 8.30
N TYR A 70 0.64 -8.35 9.55
CA TYR A 70 1.99 -8.85 9.83
C TYR A 70 2.23 -10.24 9.24
N GLU A 71 1.28 -11.17 9.37
CA GLU A 71 1.39 -12.51 8.77
C GLU A 71 1.48 -12.44 7.25
N ARG A 72 0.70 -11.56 6.61
CA ARG A 72 0.73 -11.37 5.16
C ARG A 72 2.03 -10.70 4.70
N ALA A 73 2.54 -9.73 5.46
CA ALA A 73 3.81 -9.06 5.19
C ALA A 73 5.00 -10.02 5.28
N GLN A 74 5.00 -10.97 6.22
CA GLN A 74 6.04 -12.01 6.32
C GLN A 74 6.09 -12.92 5.08
N LYS A 75 4.97 -13.06 4.36
CA LYS A 75 4.85 -13.85 3.13
C LYS A 75 5.06 -12.99 1.86
N ALA A 76 5.29 -11.68 2.00
CA ALA A 76 5.51 -10.80 0.86
C ALA A 76 6.89 -11.06 0.22
N PHE A 77 6.98 -10.86 -1.09
CA PHE A 77 8.24 -11.02 -1.83
C PHE A 77 9.32 -10.05 -1.35
N ALA A 78 8.94 -8.80 -1.10
CA ALA A 78 9.81 -7.77 -0.57
C ALA A 78 9.04 -6.82 0.34
N ILE A 79 9.75 -6.26 1.32
CA ILE A 79 9.28 -5.16 2.16
C ILE A 79 10.21 -3.98 1.90
N VAL A 80 9.61 -2.84 1.53
CA VAL A 80 10.28 -1.55 1.37
C VAL A 80 9.96 -0.71 2.60
N ILE A 81 10.98 -0.36 3.38
CA ILE A 81 10.84 0.56 4.51
C ILE A 81 11.08 1.98 4.00
N THR A 82 10.11 2.86 4.21
CA THR A 82 10.09 4.24 3.72
C THR A 82 10.34 5.23 4.87
N GLY A 83 10.40 6.52 4.56
CA GLY A 83 10.40 7.62 5.54
C GLY A 83 9.00 8.05 6.02
N GLU A 84 7.98 7.24 5.76
CA GLU A 84 6.60 7.59 6.10
C GLU A 84 6.36 7.61 7.60
N CYS A 85 5.94 8.77 8.12
CA CYS A 85 5.68 8.97 9.54
C CYS A 85 4.21 8.77 9.91
N ALA A 86 3.30 8.71 8.93
CA ALA A 86 1.88 8.50 9.19
C ALA A 86 1.62 7.10 9.77
N LYS A 87 0.88 7.04 10.88
CA LYS A 87 0.37 5.77 11.41
C LYS A 87 -0.55 5.13 10.38
N TYR A 88 -0.52 3.80 10.30
CA TYR A 88 -1.30 3.03 9.34
C TYR A 88 -1.02 3.38 7.87
N GLY A 89 0.14 4.00 7.58
CA GLY A 89 0.61 4.29 6.22
C GLY A 89 1.15 3.07 5.47
N ASN A 90 1.03 1.86 6.02
CA ASN A 90 1.46 0.64 5.36
C ASN A 90 0.44 0.20 4.29
N ILE A 91 0.95 -0.22 3.14
CA ILE A 91 0.16 -0.77 2.03
C ILE A 91 0.88 -1.98 1.42
N LEU A 92 0.12 -3.01 1.08
CA LEU A 92 0.57 -4.17 0.34
C LEU A 92 0.01 -4.11 -1.07
N LEU A 93 0.90 -4.32 -2.05
CA LEU A 93 0.55 -4.42 -3.47
C LEU A 93 0.68 -5.88 -3.92
N LYS A 94 -0.32 -6.40 -4.62
CA LYS A 94 -0.26 -7.71 -5.29
C LYS A 94 -0.10 -7.48 -6.79
N LYS A 95 0.98 -8.03 -7.35
CA LYS A 95 1.27 -7.94 -8.78
C LYS A 95 0.32 -8.83 -9.58
N GLY A 96 -0.21 -8.30 -10.67
CA GLY A 96 -0.98 -9.01 -11.68
C GLY A 96 -0.13 -9.53 -12.83
N VAL A 97 -0.79 -9.83 -13.95
CA VAL A 97 -0.17 -10.30 -15.19
C VAL A 97 0.12 -9.08 -16.07
N THR A 98 1.40 -8.77 -16.27
CA THR A 98 1.81 -7.70 -17.18
C THR A 98 1.34 -8.01 -18.60
N PRO A 99 0.65 -7.08 -19.28
CA PRO A 99 0.16 -7.26 -20.65
C PRO A 99 1.28 -7.37 -21.70
#